data_AF-A0A0C1QNT9-F1
#
_entry.id   AF-A0A0C1QNT9-F1
#
_cell.length_a   1.000
_cell.length_b   1.000
_cell.length_c   1.000
_cell.angle_alpha   90.00
_cell.angle_beta   90.00
_cell.angle_gamma   90.00
#
_symmetry.space_group_name_H-M   'P 1'
#
loop_
_entity.id
_entity.type
_entity.pdbx_description
1 polymer ?
#
loop_
_entity_poly.entity_id
_entity_poly.type
_entity_poly.pdbx_seq_one_letter_code
_entity_poly.pdbx_strand_id
1 'polypeptide(L)'
;MLLTEIDAGLIALEFLMAEWNISDEDRQWFVIVNSRLIGQSWYVVELSVAGLPDRWYIQVYDTGVCDPNYTFISPIRGLEGYDDLKDLPYLVAEVLVSERNIR
;
A
#
# COMPACT_ATOMS: atom_id res chain seq x y z
N MET A 1 -15.93 -12.00 14.17
CA MET A 1 -16.02 -12.81 12.94
C MET A 1 -14.71 -12.59 12.22
N LEU A 2 -13.94 -13.64 11.92
CA LEU A 2 -12.69 -13.47 11.19
C LEU A 2 -12.98 -12.92 9.79
N LEU A 3 -12.18 -11.94 9.36
CA LEU A 3 -12.23 -11.40 8.01
C LEU A 3 -11.79 -12.47 7.01
N THR A 4 -12.22 -12.37 5.76
CA THR A 4 -11.50 -13.09 4.71
C THR A 4 -10.19 -12.37 4.38
N GLU A 5 -9.22 -13.07 3.79
CA GLU A 5 -7.98 -12.43 3.30
C GLU A 5 -8.30 -11.35 2.26
N ILE A 6 -9.36 -11.55 1.46
CA ILE A 6 -9.85 -10.57 0.48
C ILE A 6 -10.36 -9.32 1.21
N ASP A 7 -11.18 -9.48 2.25
CA ASP A 7 -11.72 -8.35 3.00
C ASP A 7 -10.59 -7.55 3.68
N ALA A 8 -9.63 -8.24 4.30
CA ALA A 8 -8.47 -7.58 4.89
C ALA A 8 -7.67 -6.80 3.83
N GLY A 9 -7.50 -7.37 2.64
CA GLY A 9 -6.83 -6.72 1.51
C GLY A 9 -7.55 -5.44 1.07
N LEU A 10 -8.88 -5.50 0.92
CA LEU A 10 -9.68 -4.33 0.55
C LEU A 10 -9.65 -3.25 1.63
N ILE A 11 -9.74 -3.63 2.91
CA ILE A 11 -9.67 -2.69 4.04
C ILE A 11 -8.33 -1.96 4.07
N ALA A 12 -7.21 -2.68 3.90
CA ALA A 12 -5.89 -2.07 3.82
C ALA A 12 -5.75 -1.14 2.62
N LEU A 13 -6.32 -1.51 1.46
CA LEU A 13 -6.33 -0.66 0.27
C LEU A 13 -7.09 0.64 0.53
N GLU A 14 -8.32 0.57 1.03
CA GLU A 14 -9.11 1.77 1.37
C GLU A 14 -8.39 2.66 2.37
N PHE A 15 -7.78 2.06 3.39
CA PHE A 15 -6.99 2.80 4.38
C PHE A 15 -5.84 3.57 3.72
N LEU A 16 -5.06 2.93 2.84
CA LEU A 16 -3.95 3.59 2.15
C LEU A 16 -4.45 4.69 1.19
N MET A 17 -5.55 4.45 0.47
CA MET A 17 -6.14 5.46 -0.41
C MET A 17 -6.59 6.69 0.37
N ALA A 18 -7.23 6.49 1.53
CA ALA A 18 -7.67 7.57 2.39
C ALA A 18 -6.47 8.36 2.96
N GLU A 19 -5.42 7.67 3.43
CA GLU A 19 -4.26 8.30 4.03
C GLU A 19 -3.51 9.22 3.05
N TRP A 20 -3.38 8.78 1.80
CA TRP A 20 -2.73 9.55 0.74
C TRP A 20 -3.70 10.41 -0.09
N ASN A 21 -4.99 10.43 0.27
CA ASN A 21 -6.06 11.11 -0.45
C ASN A 21 -6.08 10.76 -1.95
N ILE A 22 -5.86 9.49 -2.28
CA ILE A 22 -5.86 8.96 -3.64
C ILE A 22 -7.29 9.00 -4.20
N SER A 23 -7.43 9.47 -5.43
CA SER A 23 -8.71 9.51 -6.14
C SER A 23 -9.17 8.10 -6.54
N ASP A 24 -10.48 7.91 -6.74
CA ASP A 24 -11.02 6.65 -7.26
C ASP A 24 -10.45 6.29 -8.64
N GLU A 25 -10.09 7.28 -9.46
CA GLU A 25 -9.45 7.08 -10.76
C GLU A 25 -8.02 6.55 -10.60
N ASP A 26 -7.26 7.08 -9.64
CA ASP A 26 -5.87 6.69 -9.40
C ASP A 26 -5.76 5.37 -8.62
N ARG A 27 -6.80 4.99 -7.88
CA ARG A 27 -6.86 3.73 -7.12
C ARG A 27 -6.53 2.51 -7.98
N GLN A 28 -6.88 2.52 -9.27
CA GLN A 28 -6.64 1.40 -10.18
C GLN A 28 -5.16 1.01 -10.33
N TRP A 29 -4.25 1.93 -9.99
CA TRP A 29 -2.81 1.70 -10.04
C TRP A 29 -2.30 0.87 -8.85
N PHE A 30 -3.08 0.76 -7.78
CA PHE A 30 -2.71 0.00 -6.60
C PHE A 30 -3.26 -1.43 -6.68
N VAL A 31 -2.42 -2.38 -6.28
CA VAL A 31 -2.74 -3.80 -6.29
C VAL A 31 -2.49 -4.41 -4.91
N ILE A 32 -3.40 -5.28 -4.50
CA ILE A 32 -3.19 -6.16 -3.36
C ILE A 32 -2.32 -7.31 -3.84
N VAL A 33 -1.05 -7.31 -3.44
CA VAL A 33 -0.07 -8.34 -3.81
C VAL A 33 -0.32 -9.60 -3.00
N ASN A 34 -0.61 -9.45 -1.72
CA ASN A 34 -0.82 -10.55 -0.80
C ASN A 34 -1.67 -10.08 0.38
N SER A 35 -2.41 -10.99 0.98
CA SER A 35 -3.09 -10.79 2.26
C SER A 35 -3.08 -12.11 2.98
N ARG A 36 -2.49 -12.16 4.18
CA ARG A 36 -2.34 -13.40 4.94
C ARG A 36 -2.65 -13.19 6.40
N LEU A 37 -3.36 -14.14 7.00
CA LEU A 37 -3.55 -14.19 8.44
C LEU A 37 -2.22 -14.50 9.15
N ILE A 38 -1.87 -13.71 10.15
CA ILE A 38 -0.77 -13.95 11.08
C ILE A 38 -1.34 -14.27 12.46
N GLY A 39 -0.95 -15.43 12.99
CA GLY A 39 -1.49 -15.91 14.27
C GLY A 39 -2.97 -16.25 14.14
N GLN A 40 -3.82 -15.57 14.93
CA GLN A 40 -5.25 -15.89 15.02
C GLN A 40 -6.20 -14.69 14.83
N SER A 41 -5.70 -13.46 14.72
CA SER A 41 -6.56 -12.27 14.83
C SER A 41 -6.11 -11.05 14.05
N TRP A 42 -5.07 -11.16 13.21
CA TRP A 42 -4.61 -10.03 12.40
C TRP A 42 -3.96 -10.50 11.10
N TYR A 43 -3.99 -9.64 10.09
CA TYR A 43 -3.53 -9.91 8.75
C TYR A 43 -2.37 -8.98 8.43
N VAL A 44 -1.40 -9.47 7.67
CA VAL A 44 -0.44 -8.62 6.96
C VAL A 44 -0.87 -8.55 5.52
N VAL A 45 -1.18 -7.34 5.07
CA VAL A 45 -1.51 -7.05 3.67
C VAL A 45 -0.33 -6.36 3.02
N GLU A 46 0.02 -6.85 1.84
CA GLU A 46 1.05 -6.28 0.98
C GLU A 46 0.37 -5.56 -0.17
N LEU A 47 0.55 -4.25 -0.27
CA LEU A 47 0.09 -3.44 -1.39
C LEU A 47 1.28 -2.97 -2.22
N SER A 48 1.01 -2.65 -3.49
CA SER A 48 1.99 -2.09 -4.40
C SER A 48 1.33 -1.25 -5.48
N VAL A 49 2.12 -0.42 -6.17
CA VAL A 49 1.73 0.11 -7.48
C VAL A 49 2.07 -0.93 -8.55
N ALA A 50 1.13 -1.20 -9.45
CA ALA A 50 1.29 -2.20 -10.50
C ALA A 50 2.57 -1.97 -11.31
N GLY A 51 3.39 -3.01 -11.48
CA GLY A 51 4.66 -2.94 -12.22
C GLY A 51 5.84 -2.40 -11.42
N LEU A 52 5.64 -1.94 -10.18
CA LEU A 52 6.70 -1.43 -9.33
C LEU A 52 7.06 -2.37 -8.17
N PRO A 53 8.33 -2.33 -7.72
CA PRO A 53 8.79 -3.20 -6.65
C PRO A 53 8.48 -2.66 -5.25
N ASP A 54 7.98 -1.43 -5.14
CA ASP A 54 7.61 -0.80 -3.89
C ASP A 54 6.50 -1.58 -3.18
N ARG A 55 6.60 -1.70 -1.85
CA ARG A 55 5.65 -2.45 -1.03
C ARG A 55 5.25 -1.67 0.21
N TRP A 56 3.94 -1.53 0.39
CA TRP A 56 3.34 -1.17 1.67
C TRP A 56 2.94 -2.45 2.40
N TYR A 57 3.34 -2.56 3.66
CA TYR A 57 2.95 -3.63 4.58
C TYR A 57 2.04 -3.04 5.63
N ILE A 58 0.76 -3.39 5.56
CA ILE A 58 -0.29 -2.86 6.43
C ILE A 58 -0.83 -4.00 7.28
N GLN A 59 -0.92 -3.75 8.58
CA GLN A 59 -1.54 -4.68 9.52
C GLN A 59 -3.03 -4.37 9.64
N VAL A 60 -3.87 -5.38 9.45
CA VAL A 60 -5.34 -5.28 9.59
C VAL A 60 -5.80 -6.22 10.70
N TYR A 61 -6.45 -5.67 11.73
CA TYR A 61 -7.04 -6.47 12.80
C TYR A 61 -8.34 -7.14 12.33
N ASP A 62 -8.73 -8.25 12.94
CA ASP A 62 -10.01 -8.93 12.68
C ASP A 62 -11.25 -8.04 12.94
N THR A 63 -11.08 -6.93 13.67
CA THR A 63 -12.05 -5.86 13.85
C THR A 63 -12.26 -4.99 12.61
N GLY A 64 -11.43 -5.13 11.59
CA GLY A 64 -11.43 -4.30 10.38
C GLY A 64 -10.69 -2.97 10.53
N VAL A 65 -9.94 -2.79 11.61
CA VAL A 65 -9.12 -1.59 11.85
C VAL A 65 -7.70 -1.84 11.32
N CYS A 66 -7.10 -0.86 10.66
CA CYS A 66 -5.68 -0.90 10.28
C CYS A 66 -4.80 -0.34 11.40
N ASP A 67 -3.59 -0.88 11.55
CA ASP A 67 -2.55 -0.17 12.28
C ASP A 67 -2.16 1.09 11.49
N PRO A 68 -2.24 2.29 12.10
CA PRO A 68 -1.89 3.52 11.39
C PRO A 68 -0.41 3.59 10.99
N ASN A 69 0.47 2.84 11.65
CA ASN A 69 1.91 2.83 11.37
C ASN A 69 2.29 1.69 10.43
N TYR A 70 1.87 1.79 9.18
CA TYR A 70 2.32 0.84 8.16
C TYR A 70 3.81 0.98 7.85
N THR A 71 4.39 -0.04 7.22
CA THR A 71 5.79 -0.02 6.79
C THR A 71 5.86 0.04 5.27
N PHE A 72 6.61 1.01 4.74
CA PHE A 72 6.98 1.06 3.33
C PHE A 72 8.40 0.53 3.11
N ILE A 73 8.58 -0.28 2.07
CA ILE A 73 9.89 -0.78 1.63
C ILE A 73 10.00 -0.59 0.11
N SER A 74 11.09 0.05 -0.32
CA SER A 74 11.45 0.14 -1.73
C SER A 74 12.90 -0.31 -1.95
N PRO A 75 13.20 -1.10 -2.99
CA PRO A 75 14.57 -1.34 -3.41
C PRO A 75 15.17 -0.16 -4.19
N ILE A 76 14.35 0.81 -4.60
CA ILE A 76 14.78 1.99 -5.35
C ILE A 76 15.07 3.11 -4.35
N ARG A 77 16.26 3.70 -4.43
CA ARG A 77 16.66 4.80 -3.55
C ARG A 77 16.10 6.12 -4.09
N GLY A 78 15.59 7.01 -3.24
CA GLY A 78 15.03 8.31 -3.63
C GLY A 78 16.01 9.29 -4.35
N LEU A 79 17.27 8.90 -4.53
CA LEU A 79 18.30 9.67 -5.24
C LEU A 79 18.51 9.19 -6.69
N GLU A 80 18.01 8.02 -7.07
CA GLU A 80 18.03 7.54 -8.45
C GLU A 80 16.83 8.16 -9.14
N GLY A 81 17.07 9.13 -10.04
CA GLY A 81 16.02 9.94 -10.67
C GLY A 81 14.80 9.11 -11.06
N TYR A 82 13.62 9.60 -10.68
CA TYR A 82 12.29 8.95 -10.74
C TYR A 82 11.79 8.68 -12.17
N ASP A 83 12.68 8.22 -13.05
CA ASP A 83 12.38 7.88 -14.44
C ASP A 83 11.38 6.72 -14.54
N ASP A 84 11.31 5.88 -13.51
CA ASP A 84 10.36 4.77 -13.37
C ASP A 84 8.92 5.25 -13.10
N LEU A 85 8.72 6.52 -12.73
CA LEU A 85 7.40 7.08 -12.39
C LEU A 85 6.77 7.91 -13.51
N LYS A 86 7.44 8.06 -14.67
CA LYS A 86 7.02 8.97 -15.74
C LYS A 86 5.63 8.68 -16.33
N ASP A 87 5.23 7.42 -16.32
CA ASP A 87 3.96 6.97 -16.89
C ASP A 87 2.83 6.88 -15.85
N LEU A 88 3.13 7.20 -14.58
CA LEU A 88 2.13 7.20 -13.51
C LEU A 88 1.38 8.52 -13.43
N PRO A 89 0.13 8.51 -12.93
CA PRO A 89 -0.55 9.73 -12.55
C PRO A 89 0.27 10.51 -11.52
N TYR A 90 0.15 11.84 -11.58
CA TYR A 90 0.92 12.75 -10.75
C TYR A 90 0.84 12.40 -9.25
N LEU A 91 -0.37 12.14 -8.73
CA LEU A 91 -0.56 11.84 -7.32
C LEU A 91 0.07 10.49 -6.91
N VAL A 92 -0.05 9.45 -7.75
CA VAL A 92 0.57 8.14 -7.50
C VAL A 92 2.10 8.27 -7.48
N ALA A 93 2.66 9.03 -8.40
CA ALA A 93 4.10 9.31 -8.44
C ALA A 93 4.55 10.09 -7.20
N GLU A 94 3.80 11.11 -6.78
CA GLU A 94 4.12 11.93 -5.61
C GLU A 94 4.12 11.13 -4.30
N VAL A 95 3.18 10.20 -4.13
CA VAL A 95 3.17 9.27 -3.00
C VAL A 95 4.43 8.42 -2.96
N LEU A 96 4.81 7.81 -4.08
CA LEU A 96 6.03 6.98 -4.15
C LEU A 96 7.30 7.79 -3.89
N VAL A 97 7.39 9.01 -4.44
CA VAL A 97 8.51 9.93 -4.15
C VAL A 97 8.57 10.22 -2.65
N SER A 98 7.43 10.55 -2.04
CA SER A 98 7.36 10.85 -0.61
C SER A 98 7.84 9.66 0.22
N GLU A 99 7.28 8.48 -0.02
CA GLU A 99 7.61 7.24 0.67
C GLU A 99 9.08 6.83 0.55
N ARG A 100 9.65 6.96 -0.67
CA ARG A 100 11.07 6.65 -0.92
C ARG A 100 12.04 7.64 -0.27
N ASN A 101 11.57 8.80 0.19
CA ASN A 101 12.38 9.84 0.84
C ASN A 101 12.13 9.99 2.34
N ILE A 102 11.12 9.33 2.90
CA ILE A 102 10.78 9.42 4.33
C ILE A 102 11.85 8.78 5.23
N ARG A 103 12.88 8.11 4.68
CA ARG A 103 13.97 7.47 5.46
C ARG A 103 15.35 7.60 4.84
#